data_AF-A0A0G0R437-F1
#
_entry.id   AF-A0A0G0R437-F1
#
_cell.length_a   1.000
_cell.length_b   1.000
_cell.length_c   1.000
_cell.angle_alpha   90.00
_cell.angle_beta   90.00
_cell.angle_gamma   90.00
#
_symmetry.space_group_name_H-M   'P 1'
#
loop_
_entity.id
_entity.type
_entity.pdbx_description
1 polymer ?
#
loop_
_entity_poly.entity_id
_entity_poly.type
_entity_poly.pdbx_seq_one_letter_code
_entity_poly.pdbx_strand_id
1 'polypeptide(L)'
;ERPAFLKIGSLAISLLAVIVPLVAIIILLLLVVWYGWRKFSMLRKKLKKEVREAEFTLRKTFDLLKKDIREQIKMLEKTRAKRQLTEEEEKIIKQLGRDLGDAEAVIEKEIEDIEKAVK
;
A
#
# COMPACT_ATOMS: atom_id res chain seq x y z
N GLU A 1 -49.41 49.24 -22.19
CA GLU A 1 -48.01 48.88 -22.49
C GLU A 1 -47.20 48.89 -21.19
N ARG A 2 -46.41 47.85 -20.89
CA ARG A 2 -45.67 47.78 -19.60
C ARG A 2 -44.45 48.72 -19.65
N PRO A 3 -44.29 49.63 -18.67
CA PRO A 3 -43.26 50.67 -18.73
C PRO A 3 -41.84 50.08 -18.75
N ALA A 4 -40.95 50.69 -19.53
CA ALA A 4 -39.61 50.17 -19.85
C ALA A 4 -38.75 49.87 -18.60
N PHE A 5 -38.95 50.61 -17.51
CA PHE A 5 -38.25 50.44 -16.23
C PHE A 5 -38.52 49.05 -15.60
N LEU A 6 -39.75 48.53 -15.73
CA LEU A 6 -40.12 47.21 -15.21
C LEU A 6 -39.49 46.07 -16.03
N LYS A 7 -39.24 46.30 -17.33
CA LYS A 7 -38.58 45.31 -18.20
C LYS A 7 -37.09 45.19 -17.88
N ILE A 8 -36.41 46.29 -17.58
CA ILE A 8 -34.98 46.29 -17.21
C ILE A 8 -34.80 45.67 -15.82
N GLY A 9 -35.68 46.01 -14.87
CA GLY A 9 -35.67 45.41 -13.52
C GLY A 9 -35.91 43.91 -13.55
N SER A 10 -36.89 43.42 -14.34
CA SER A 10 -37.16 41.97 -14.43
C SER A 10 -36.01 41.19 -15.05
N LEU A 11 -35.31 41.75 -16.04
CA LEU A 11 -34.15 41.11 -16.66
C LEU A 11 -32.98 41.01 -15.68
N ALA A 12 -32.68 42.08 -14.94
CA ALA A 12 -31.62 42.07 -13.93
C ALA A 12 -31.90 41.06 -12.81
N ILE A 13 -33.15 40.99 -12.32
CA ILE A 13 -33.58 40.02 -11.30
C ILE A 13 -33.44 38.59 -11.83
N SER A 14 -33.88 38.32 -13.06
CA SER A 14 -33.77 36.99 -13.66
C SER A 14 -32.33 36.53 -13.84
N LEU A 15 -31.42 37.45 -14.20
CA LEU A 15 -29.99 37.16 -14.35
C LEU A 15 -29.35 36.81 -13.00
N LEU A 16 -29.61 37.64 -11.98
CA LEU A 16 -29.08 37.42 -10.63
C LEU A 16 -29.63 36.15 -9.99
N ALA A 17 -30.91 35.83 -10.22
CA ALA A 17 -31.54 34.61 -9.72
C ALA A 17 -30.88 33.32 -10.25
N VAL A 18 -30.21 33.38 -11.41
CA VAL A 18 -29.47 32.26 -11.99
C VAL A 18 -27.99 32.30 -11.60
N ILE A 19 -27.35 33.47 -11.64
CA ILE A 19 -25.91 33.61 -11.36
C ILE A 19 -25.58 33.28 -9.90
N VAL A 20 -26.40 33.74 -8.94
CA VAL A 20 -26.15 33.51 -7.51
C VAL A 20 -26.09 32.02 -7.16
N PRO A 21 -27.08 31.17 -7.49
CA PRO A 21 -26.99 29.74 -7.22
C PRO A 21 -25.86 29.07 -8.01
N LEU A 22 -25.55 29.55 -9.22
CA LEU A 22 -24.43 29.02 -10.00
C LEU A 22 -23.09 29.22 -9.28
N VAL A 23 -22.85 30.43 -8.76
CA VAL A 23 -21.65 30.75 -7.96
C VAL A 23 -21.62 29.94 -6.67
N ALA A 24 -22.76 29.78 -6.00
CA ALA A 24 -22.86 28.96 -4.79
C ALA A 24 -22.48 27.49 -5.05
N ILE A 25 -22.93 26.91 -6.17
CA ILE A 25 -22.57 25.55 -6.59
C ILE A 25 -21.08 25.44 -6.90
N ILE A 26 -20.49 26.43 -7.59
CA ILE A 26 -19.05 26.44 -7.87
C ILE A 26 -18.24 26.45 -6.56
N ILE A 27 -18.61 27.31 -5.60
CA ILE A 27 -17.96 27.36 -4.29
C ILE A 27 -18.10 26.02 -3.56
N LEU A 28 -19.30 25.43 -3.57
CA LEU A 28 -19.55 24.13 -2.95
C LEU A 28 -18.68 23.03 -3.58
N LEU A 29 -18.58 23.00 -4.90
CA LEU A 29 -17.74 22.04 -5.63
C LEU A 29 -16.26 22.21 -5.25
N LEU A 30 -15.76 23.45 -5.18
CA LEU A 30 -14.39 23.71 -4.75
C LEU A 30 -14.14 23.21 -3.33
N LEU A 31 -15.08 23.42 -2.40
CA LEU A 31 -14.97 22.90 -1.02
C LEU A 31 -14.97 21.38 -0.97
N VAL A 32 -15.82 20.71 -1.74
CA VAL A 32 -15.87 19.24 -1.82
C VAL A 32 -14.57 18.68 -2.38
N VAL A 33 -14.07 19.26 -3.48
CA VAL A 33 -12.79 18.85 -4.09
C VAL A 33 -11.63 19.07 -3.11
N TRP A 34 -11.58 20.22 -2.45
CA TRP A 34 -10.54 20.52 -1.47
C TRP A 34 -10.56 19.55 -0.28
N TYR A 35 -11.74 19.31 0.30
CA TYR A 35 -11.90 18.38 1.41
C TYR A 35 -11.55 16.94 1.01
N GLY A 36 -12.04 16.50 -0.16
CA GLY A 36 -11.75 15.19 -0.74
C GLY A 36 -10.26 15.00 -0.96
N TRP A 37 -9.59 15.98 -1.56
CA TRP A 37 -8.14 15.95 -1.80
C TRP A 37 -7.35 15.87 -0.48
N ARG A 38 -7.74 16.66 0.52
CA ARG A 38 -7.07 16.65 1.83
C ARG A 38 -7.20 15.30 2.51
N LYS A 39 -8.39 14.71 2.53
CA LYS A 39 -8.65 13.39 3.11
C LYS A 39 -7.92 12.28 2.35
N PHE A 40 -7.96 12.31 1.01
CA PHE A 40 -7.28 11.35 0.16
C PHE A 40 -5.75 11.43 0.30
N SER A 41 -5.19 12.64 0.38
CA SER A 41 -3.75 12.85 0.58
C SER A 41 -3.29 12.31 1.94
N MET A 42 -4.06 12.54 3.01
CA MET A 42 -3.75 11.96 4.33
C MET A 42 -3.82 10.44 4.31
N LEU A 43 -4.84 9.86 3.66
CA LEU A 43 -4.99 8.41 3.54
C LEU A 43 -3.82 7.79 2.76
N ARG A 44 -3.47 8.35 1.59
CA ARG A 44 -2.31 7.89 0.81
C ARG A 44 -1.01 7.93 1.61
N LYS A 45 -0.78 8.99 2.39
CA LYS A 45 0.43 9.10 3.23
C LYS A 45 0.47 8.03 4.32
N LYS A 46 -0.65 7.77 4.99
CA LYS A 46 -0.75 6.72 6.01
C LYS A 46 -0.53 5.34 5.41
N LEU A 47 -1.22 5.01 4.31
CA LEU A 47 -1.06 3.74 3.61
C LEU A 47 0.39 3.52 3.14
N LYS A 48 1.02 4.53 2.53
CA LYS A 48 2.43 4.44 2.12
C LYS A 48 3.37 4.16 3.29
N LYS A 49 3.07 4.71 4.47
CA LYS A 49 3.85 4.46 5.69
C LYS A 49 3.63 3.04 6.21
N GLU A 50 2.38 2.64 6.39
CA GLU A 50 2.02 1.31 6.90
C GLU A 50 2.55 0.19 6.01
N VAL A 51 2.47 0.35 4.69
CA VAL A 51 3.00 -0.65 3.75
C VAL A 51 4.52 -0.76 3.85
N ARG A 52 5.26 0.35 3.98
CA ARG A 52 6.72 0.32 4.20
C ARG A 52 7.11 -0.32 5.52
N GLU A 53 6.33 -0.07 6.58
CA GLU A 53 6.56 -0.70 7.88
C GLU A 53 6.30 -2.22 7.83
N ALA A 54 5.25 -2.63 7.12
CA ALA A 54 4.93 -4.05 6.88
C ALA A 54 6.03 -4.73 6.06
N GLU A 55 6.49 -4.11 4.98
CA GLU A 55 7.58 -4.59 4.12
C GLU A 55 8.89 -4.78 4.93
N PHE A 56 9.27 -3.77 5.71
CA PHE A 56 10.45 -3.84 6.57
C PHE A 56 10.34 -4.95 7.62
N THR A 57 9.17 -5.09 8.24
CA THR A 57 8.92 -6.12 9.25
C THR A 57 8.94 -7.53 8.64
N LEU A 58 8.35 -7.69 7.45
CA LEU A 58 8.35 -8.95 6.70
C LEU A 58 9.78 -9.36 6.35
N ARG A 59 10.56 -8.47 5.72
CA ARG A 59 11.96 -8.73 5.36
C ARG A 59 12.80 -9.13 6.57
N LYS A 60 12.70 -8.36 7.67
CA LYS A 60 13.43 -8.65 8.92
C LYS A 60 13.03 -10.00 9.52
N THR A 61 11.74 -10.33 9.52
CA THR A 61 11.24 -11.60 10.10
C THR A 61 11.69 -12.79 9.26
N PHE A 62 11.67 -12.63 7.93
CA PHE A 62 12.16 -13.65 7.01
C PHE A 62 13.67 -13.87 7.12
N ASP A 63 14.46 -12.80 7.24
CA ASP A 63 15.91 -12.89 7.47
C ASP A 63 16.25 -13.63 8.77
N LEU A 64 15.47 -13.41 9.83
CA LEU A 64 15.61 -14.15 11.09
C LEU A 64 15.29 -15.65 10.89
N LEU A 65 14.16 -15.96 10.25
CA LEU A 65 13.77 -17.35 9.96
C LEU A 65 14.83 -18.08 9.11
N LYS A 66 15.36 -17.40 8.11
CA LYS A 66 16.44 -17.88 7.24
C LYS A 66 17.71 -18.17 8.04
N LYS A 67 18.06 -17.30 8.99
CA LYS A 67 19.21 -17.50 9.87
C LYS A 67 19.00 -18.73 10.76
N ASP A 68 17.84 -18.85 11.39
CA ASP A 68 17.52 -19.96 12.30
C ASP A 68 17.53 -21.31 11.58
N ILE A 69 16.97 -21.39 10.37
CA ILE A 69 17.01 -22.61 9.55
C ILE A 69 18.44 -22.96 9.14
N ARG A 70 19.25 -21.97 8.75
CA ARG A 70 20.67 -22.19 8.42
C ARG A 70 21.48 -22.67 9.63
N GLU A 71 21.20 -22.15 10.82
CA GLU A 71 21.83 -22.61 12.05
C GLU A 71 21.43 -24.06 12.38
N GLN A 72 20.16 -24.43 12.21
CA GLN A 72 19.69 -25.81 12.36
C GLN A 72 20.38 -26.76 11.38
N ILE A 73 20.49 -26.38 10.10
CA ILE A 73 21.23 -27.16 9.09
C ILE A 73 22.69 -27.34 9.51
N LYS A 74 23.37 -26.26 9.94
CA LYS A 74 24.76 -26.33 10.43
C LYS A 74 24.93 -27.22 11.65
N MET A 75 23.97 -27.24 12.58
CA MET A 75 24.01 -28.13 13.74
C MET A 75 23.89 -29.61 13.34
N LEU A 76 23.02 -29.91 12.36
CA LEU A 76 22.89 -31.25 11.81
C LEU A 76 24.15 -31.67 11.04
N GLU A 77 24.75 -30.77 10.26
CA GLU A 77 26.03 -31.02 9.58
C GLU A 77 27.19 -31.25 10.56
N LYS A 78 27.26 -30.53 11.68
CA LYS A 78 28.24 -30.80 12.75
C LYS A 78 28.03 -32.18 13.38
N THR A 79 26.78 -32.63 13.48
CA THR A 79 26.44 -33.98 13.96
C THR A 79 26.90 -35.03 12.94
N ARG A 80 26.80 -34.75 11.63
CA ARG A 80 27.36 -35.59 10.54
C ARG A 80 28.87 -35.84 10.70
N ALA A 81 29.60 -34.85 11.21
CA ALA A 81 31.04 -34.98 11.45
C ALA A 81 31.37 -35.90 12.65
N LYS A 82 30.41 -36.14 13.55
CA LYS A 82 30.55 -37.03 14.72
C LYS A 82 29.97 -38.42 14.50
N ARG A 83 28.91 -38.54 13.69
CA ARG A 83 28.26 -39.80 13.28
C ARG A 83 27.70 -39.66 11.87
N GLN A 84 27.53 -40.75 11.12
CA GLN A 84 26.76 -40.68 9.87
C GLN A 84 25.32 -40.21 10.17
N LEU A 85 24.81 -39.30 9.33
CA LEU A 85 23.41 -38.91 9.35
C LEU A 85 22.55 -40.09 8.89
N THR A 86 21.32 -40.18 9.40
CA THR A 86 20.34 -41.12 8.86
C THR A 86 19.81 -40.61 7.52
N GLU A 87 19.27 -41.51 6.69
CA GLU A 87 18.65 -41.12 5.41
C GLU A 87 17.50 -40.11 5.60
N GLU A 88 16.79 -40.18 6.72
CA GLU A 88 15.73 -39.23 7.05
C GLU A 88 16.27 -37.83 7.35
N GLU A 89 17.38 -37.73 8.10
CA GLU A 89 18.03 -36.46 8.39
C GLU A 89 18.55 -35.77 7.12
N GLU A 90 19.11 -36.55 6.19
CA GLU A 90 19.59 -36.01 4.91
C GLU A 90 18.43 -35.55 4.01
N LYS A 91 17.30 -36.26 4.02
CA LYS A 91 16.07 -35.82 3.34
C LYS A 91 15.54 -34.52 3.92
N ILE A 92 15.48 -34.39 5.25
CA ILE A 92 14.99 -33.19 5.95
C ILE A 92 15.83 -31.96 5.59
N ILE A 93 17.17 -32.09 5.59
CA ILE A 93 18.06 -30.97 5.23
C ILE A 93 17.81 -30.51 3.78
N LYS A 94 17.71 -31.46 2.83
CA LYS A 94 17.42 -31.14 1.43
C LYS A 94 16.05 -30.50 1.25
N GLN A 95 15.05 -30.94 2.01
CA GLN A 95 13.71 -30.37 1.95
C GLN A 95 13.68 -28.96 2.53
N LEU A 96 14.19 -28.75 3.75
CA LEU A 96 14.28 -27.42 4.38
C LEU A 96 15.06 -26.42 3.53
N GLY A 97 16.15 -26.86 2.89
CA GLY A 97 16.94 -26.01 2.01
C GLY A 97 16.17 -25.58 0.74
N ARG A 98 15.38 -26.48 0.16
CA ARG A 98 14.51 -26.16 -1.00
C ARG A 98 13.37 -25.24 -0.61
N ASP A 99 12.64 -25.61 0.44
CA ASP A 99 11.49 -24.84 0.93
C ASP A 99 11.89 -23.40 1.30
N LEU A 100 13.07 -23.23 1.91
CA LEU A 100 13.62 -21.91 2.24
C LEU A 100 13.99 -21.10 0.99
N GLY A 101 14.57 -21.74 -0.03
CA GLY A 101 14.91 -21.09 -1.29
C GLY A 101 13.68 -20.66 -2.08
N ASP A 102 12.66 -21.52 -2.15
CA ASP A 102 11.38 -21.22 -2.80
C ASP A 102 10.66 -20.07 -2.08
N ALA A 103 10.64 -20.10 -0.74
CA ALA A 103 10.08 -19.02 0.05
C ALA A 103 10.84 -17.69 -0.13
N GLU A 104 12.17 -17.73 -0.26
CA GLU A 104 13.00 -16.55 -0.50
C GLU A 104 12.66 -15.89 -1.84
N ALA A 105 12.57 -16.68 -2.91
CA ALA A 105 12.23 -16.18 -4.24
C ALA A 105 10.83 -15.56 -4.28
N VAL A 106 9.84 -16.17 -3.61
CA VAL A 106 8.47 -15.63 -3.54
C VAL A 106 8.44 -14.32 -2.75
N ILE A 107 9.05 -14.28 -1.56
CA ILE A 107 9.02 -13.09 -0.70
C ILE A 107 9.77 -11.92 -1.33
N GLU A 108 10.90 -12.18 -2.00
CA GLU A 108 11.66 -11.13 -2.69
C GLU A 108 10.82 -10.49 -3.81
N LYS A 109 10.10 -11.31 -4.58
CA LYS A 109 9.19 -10.82 -5.63
C LYS A 109 8.04 -10.00 -5.06
N GLU A 110 7.38 -10.48 -4.01
CA GLU A 110 6.26 -9.77 -3.38
C GLU A 110 6.71 -8.43 -2.77
N ILE A 111 7.90 -8.37 -2.17
CA ILE A 111 8.48 -7.11 -1.68
C ILE A 111 8.75 -6.15 -2.85
N GLU A 112 9.33 -6.63 -3.95
CA GLU A 112 9.59 -5.80 -5.13
C GLU A 112 8.29 -5.24 -5.75
N ASP A 113 7.24 -6.06 -5.82
CA ASP A 113 5.93 -5.66 -6.33
C ASP A 113 5.27 -4.62 -5.41
N ILE A 114 5.39 -4.77 -4.09
CA ILE A 114 4.95 -3.77 -3.10
C ILE A 114 5.72 -2.46 -3.26
N GLU A 115 7.04 -2.49 -3.38
CA GLU A 115 7.86 -1.29 -3.57
C GLU A 115 7.45 -0.50 -4.83
N LYS A 116 7.17 -1.21 -5.94
CA LYS A 116 6.69 -0.62 -7.19
C LYS A 116 5.29 -0.01 -7.04
N ALA A 117 4.38 -0.67 -6.32
CA ALA A 117 3.01 -0.18 -6.11
C ALA A 117 2.95 1.06 -5.20
N VAL A 118 3.92 1.19 -4.28
CA VAL A 118 3.99 2.27 -3.28
C VAL A 118 4.80 3.48 -3.77
N LYS A 119 5.68 3.29 -4.77
CA LYS A 119 6.48 4.36 -5.36
C LYS A 119 5.60 5.49 -5.89
#